data_AF-A0A517NH00-F1
#
_entry.id   AF-A0A517NH00-F1
#
_cell.length_a   1.000
_cell.length_b   1.000
_cell.length_c   1.000
_cell.angle_alpha   90.00
_cell.angle_beta   90.00
_cell.angle_gamma   90.00
#
_symmetry.space_group_name_H-M   'P 1'
#
loop_
_entity.id
_entity.type
_entity.pdbx_description
1 polymer ?
#
loop_
_entity_poly.entity_id
_entity_poly.type
_entity_poly.pdbx_seq_one_letter_code
_entity_poly.pdbx_strand_id
1 'polypeptide(L)'
;MNTVPSLLRCNPKHFLRTTAMAAAMIGATAIGPAAALASPLPAAAFPVPALVYPVPALASSVAKAIMKYFGKEGAGEASEYLTRQGGKELMERVAANAARDGGDQAVQKVAALAGKYGPDALAALDNAPSVGPILKALDDLPADQVGAAIAKLSAGATGRELADATIQFGSKALTSELKHPGVGLVMVRSLGDDGAELASRMNSDQAIAVARHAEDLAKLPPTQRDGVLAVMRQDTTRMVQFLGRFAEANPGKSLFTVATTTVILAQPDRILGGDEIIFDADGNPIVVSKSGLAGRTLAAGGSAVAHVSESYIRPLYLTALAFFTTFAVLWAGLKLWQIHRTVPK
;
A
#
# COMPACT_ATOMS: atom_id res chain seq x y z
N MET A 1 -0.47 -26.77 -50.55
CA MET A 1 -1.74 -26.47 -51.25
C MET A 1 -2.80 -26.30 -50.19
N ASN A 2 -3.05 -25.05 -49.78
CA ASN A 2 -4.24 -24.24 -50.12
C ASN A 2 -5.37 -24.52 -49.12
N THR A 3 -6.02 -23.58 -48.43
CA THR A 3 -6.03 -22.11 -48.44
C THR A 3 -6.87 -21.71 -47.22
N VAL A 4 -6.39 -20.77 -46.40
CA VAL A 4 -7.13 -20.18 -45.26
C VAL A 4 -7.77 -18.87 -45.74
N PRO A 5 -9.08 -18.62 -45.53
CA PRO A 5 -9.66 -17.33 -45.88
C PRO A 5 -9.49 -16.34 -44.72
N SER A 6 -8.66 -15.33 -45.00
CA SER A 6 -8.73 -13.98 -44.42
C SER A 6 -10.04 -13.33 -44.86
N LEU A 7 -10.72 -12.62 -43.95
CA LEU A 7 -11.39 -11.32 -44.17
C LEU A 7 -12.29 -10.98 -42.97
N LEU A 8 -11.92 -9.95 -42.21
CA LEU A 8 -12.77 -8.77 -41.95
C LEU A 8 -12.03 -7.77 -41.07
N ARG A 9 -11.42 -6.78 -41.74
CA ARG A 9 -11.02 -5.49 -41.17
C ARG A 9 -12.28 -4.69 -40.87
N CYS A 10 -12.42 -4.16 -39.66
CA CYS A 10 -13.30 -3.03 -39.38
C CYS A 10 -12.46 -1.79 -39.04
N ASN A 11 -12.78 -0.70 -39.72
CA ASN A 11 -12.11 0.59 -39.75
C ASN A 11 -12.84 1.58 -38.81
N PRO A 12 -12.15 2.29 -37.90
CA PRO A 12 -12.78 3.24 -36.99
C PRO A 12 -12.69 4.66 -37.57
N LYS A 13 -13.60 5.00 -38.50
CA LYS A 13 -13.82 6.39 -38.91
C LYS A 13 -15.30 6.57 -39.18
N HIS A 14 -16.01 7.17 -38.22
CA HIS A 14 -17.26 7.93 -38.34
C HIS A 14 -18.03 7.82 -37.02
N PHE A 15 -17.74 8.68 -36.04
CA PHE A 15 -18.74 9.10 -35.05
C PHE A 15 -18.28 10.42 -34.40
N LEU A 16 -18.32 11.48 -35.20
CA LEU A 16 -18.27 12.88 -34.76
C LEU A 16 -19.42 13.59 -35.47
N ARG A 17 -20.10 14.50 -34.74
CA ARG A 17 -21.44 15.09 -34.98
C ARG A 17 -22.52 14.19 -34.35
N THR A 18 -23.35 14.62 -33.41
CA THR A 18 -23.97 15.94 -33.21
C THR A 18 -24.62 15.93 -31.82
N THR A 19 -24.38 16.91 -30.97
CA THR A 19 -25.45 17.70 -30.31
C THR A 19 -24.84 18.84 -29.51
N ALA A 20 -25.28 20.03 -29.89
CA ALA A 20 -25.03 21.31 -29.25
C ALA A 20 -26.27 21.72 -28.45
N MET A 21 -26.09 22.73 -27.58
CA MET A 21 -27.10 23.49 -26.81
C MET A 21 -27.63 22.76 -25.56
N ALA A 22 -27.65 23.34 -24.36
CA ALA A 22 -27.82 24.74 -23.93
C ALA A 22 -26.97 24.99 -22.64
N ALA A 23 -26.24 26.11 -22.51
CA ALA A 23 -26.67 27.39 -21.89
C ALA A 23 -27.24 27.23 -20.46
N ALA A 24 -26.94 28.01 -19.44
CA ALA A 24 -26.02 29.11 -19.16
C ALA A 24 -26.24 29.43 -17.66
N MET A 25 -25.23 29.89 -16.92
CA MET A 25 -25.30 30.91 -15.84
C MET A 25 -23.95 30.93 -15.11
N ILE A 26 -23.09 31.89 -15.43
CA ILE A 26 -22.95 33.21 -14.79
C ILE A 26 -22.28 33.11 -13.41
N GLY A 27 -21.03 33.59 -13.37
CA GLY A 27 -20.22 33.73 -12.15
C GLY A 27 -18.83 34.24 -12.50
N ALA A 28 -18.76 35.39 -13.16
CA ALA A 28 -17.52 36.07 -13.53
C ALA A 28 -17.02 36.95 -12.37
N THR A 29 -15.81 36.67 -11.88
CA THR A 29 -14.95 37.66 -11.23
C THR A 29 -13.55 37.49 -11.79
N ALA A 30 -13.11 38.50 -12.52
CA ALA A 30 -11.83 38.59 -13.20
C ALA A 30 -11.05 39.78 -12.64
N ILE A 31 -9.88 39.55 -12.01
CA ILE A 31 -8.75 40.48 -11.83
C ILE A 31 -7.55 39.58 -11.46
N GLY A 32 -6.38 39.51 -12.11
CA GLY A 32 -5.80 40.10 -13.31
C GLY A 32 -4.44 39.40 -13.56
N PRO A 33 -3.77 39.61 -14.71
CA PRO A 33 -2.49 38.97 -15.01
C PRO A 33 -1.31 39.90 -14.70
N ALA A 34 -0.49 39.55 -13.71
CA ALA A 34 0.83 40.14 -13.53
C ALA A 34 1.87 39.19 -14.14
N ALA A 35 2.12 39.40 -15.44
CA ALA A 35 3.24 38.80 -16.15
C ALA A 35 4.53 39.46 -15.68
N ALA A 36 5.28 38.80 -14.79
CA ALA A 36 6.66 39.13 -14.48
C ALA A 36 7.58 38.26 -15.35
N LEU A 37 8.17 38.89 -16.37
CA LEU A 37 9.28 38.36 -17.16
C LEU A 37 10.50 38.16 -16.25
N ALA A 38 10.76 36.92 -15.84
CA ALA A 38 12.03 36.53 -15.22
C ALA A 38 12.88 35.81 -16.28
N SER A 39 13.88 36.53 -16.79
CA SER A 39 14.92 36.02 -17.69
C SER A 39 15.71 34.88 -17.03
N PRO A 40 15.91 33.72 -17.67
CA PRO A 40 16.82 32.70 -17.16
C PRO A 40 18.27 33.13 -17.45
N LEU A 41 19.02 33.39 -16.38
CA LEU A 41 20.48 33.52 -16.44
C LEU A 41 21.11 32.17 -16.86
N PRO A 42 22.12 32.17 -17.75
CA PRO A 42 22.84 30.94 -18.10
C PRO A 42 23.66 30.46 -16.89
N ALA A 43 23.31 29.29 -16.37
CA ALA A 43 24.09 28.60 -15.36
C ALA A 43 25.47 28.24 -15.94
N ALA A 44 26.51 28.93 -15.47
CA ALA A 44 27.88 28.57 -15.73
C ALA A 44 28.15 27.20 -15.09
N ALA A 45 28.26 26.17 -15.92
CA ALA A 45 28.67 24.84 -15.51
C ALA A 45 30.17 24.88 -15.18
N PHE A 46 30.49 25.05 -13.90
CA PHE A 46 31.84 24.80 -13.40
C PHE A 46 32.04 23.27 -13.35
N PRO A 47 33.07 22.72 -14.03
CA PRO A 47 33.41 21.31 -13.88
C PRO A 47 33.89 21.09 -12.45
N VAL A 48 33.09 20.42 -11.63
CA VAL A 48 33.52 19.94 -10.31
C VAL A 48 34.58 18.87 -10.56
N PRO A 49 35.84 19.07 -10.15
CA PRO A 49 36.85 18.02 -10.26
C PRO A 49 36.43 16.88 -9.33
N ALA A 50 36.13 15.72 -9.91
CA ALA A 50 35.95 14.47 -9.16
C ALA A 50 37.29 14.12 -8.50
N LEU A 51 37.48 14.57 -7.27
CA LEU A 51 38.58 14.15 -6.40
C LEU A 51 38.36 12.67 -6.08
N VAL A 52 38.96 11.80 -6.90
CA VAL A 52 39.13 10.39 -6.60
C VAL A 52 40.20 10.30 -5.51
N TYR A 53 39.77 10.39 -4.25
CA TYR A 53 40.65 10.09 -3.12
C TYR A 53 40.96 8.59 -3.14
N PRO A 54 42.23 8.19 -2.99
CA PRO A 54 42.57 6.79 -2.88
C PRO A 54 41.94 6.20 -1.61
N VAL A 55 41.20 5.11 -1.79
CA VAL A 55 40.44 4.35 -0.79
C VAL A 55 41.26 3.55 0.26
N PRO A 56 42.59 3.28 0.15
CA PRO A 56 43.21 2.23 0.97
C PRO A 56 43.33 2.57 2.46
N ALA A 57 43.34 3.85 2.84
CA ALA A 57 43.43 4.24 4.25
C ALA A 57 42.16 3.87 5.06
N LEU A 58 40.99 3.98 4.44
CA LEU A 58 39.69 3.77 5.10
C LEU A 58 39.37 2.29 5.33
N ALA A 59 39.73 1.43 4.39
CA ALA A 59 39.58 -0.03 4.50
C ALA A 59 40.34 -0.61 5.71
N SER A 60 41.48 -0.02 6.08
CA SER A 60 42.29 -0.46 7.22
C SER A 60 41.58 -0.31 8.57
N SER A 61 40.71 0.69 8.72
CA SER A 61 39.99 0.97 9.97
C SER A 61 38.89 -0.07 10.24
N VAL A 62 38.14 -0.43 9.20
CA VAL A 62 37.11 -1.47 9.22
C VAL A 62 37.75 -2.83 9.49
N ALA A 63 38.84 -3.16 8.79
CA ALA A 63 39.58 -4.39 9.00
C ALA A 63 40.11 -4.53 10.44
N LYS A 64 40.63 -3.44 11.03
CA LYS A 64 41.12 -3.43 12.41
C LYS A 64 39.98 -3.61 13.43
N ALA A 65 38.82 -3.01 13.19
CA ALA A 65 37.64 -3.19 14.05
C ALA A 65 37.15 -4.65 14.03
N ILE A 66 37.15 -5.27 12.86
CA ILE A 66 36.75 -6.67 12.68
C ILE A 66 37.75 -7.62 13.32
N MET A 67 39.07 -7.39 13.16
CA MET A 67 40.08 -8.15 13.91
C MET A 67 39.90 -8.04 15.42
N LYS A 68 39.52 -6.87 15.93
CA LYS A 68 39.26 -6.67 17.36
C LYS A 68 38.01 -7.42 17.84
N TYR A 69 36.98 -7.52 17.01
CA TYR A 69 35.78 -8.31 17.31
C TYR A 69 36.11 -9.80 17.39
N PHE A 70 36.75 -10.34 16.36
CA PHE A 70 37.17 -11.73 16.32
C PHE A 70 38.22 -12.11 17.37
N GLY A 71 39.09 -11.17 17.76
CA GLY A 71 40.01 -11.36 18.88
C GLY A 71 39.31 -11.53 20.23
N LYS A 72 38.05 -11.09 20.36
CA LYS A 72 37.24 -11.26 21.57
C LYS A 72 36.34 -12.50 21.54
N GLU A 73 35.79 -12.87 20.38
CA GLU A 73 34.85 -14.00 20.27
C GLU A 73 35.50 -15.33 19.84
N GLY A 74 36.74 -15.32 19.35
CA GLY A 74 37.51 -16.52 19.06
C GLY A 74 38.03 -16.56 17.62
N ALA A 75 39.29 -16.96 17.46
CA ALA A 75 39.99 -16.93 16.16
C ALA A 75 39.41 -17.89 15.10
N GLY A 76 38.58 -18.87 15.50
CA GLY A 76 38.00 -19.88 14.61
C GLY A 76 37.04 -19.31 13.57
N GLU A 77 36.00 -18.59 14.02
CA GLU A 77 34.96 -18.02 13.14
C GLU A 77 35.51 -16.96 12.18
N ALA A 78 36.53 -16.21 12.61
CA ALA A 78 37.20 -15.21 11.79
C ALA A 78 37.81 -15.81 10.53
N SER A 79 38.50 -16.94 10.70
CA SER A 79 39.20 -17.62 9.60
C SER A 79 38.23 -18.22 8.60
N GLU A 80 37.10 -18.75 9.07
CA GLU A 80 36.06 -19.33 8.24
C GLU A 80 35.31 -18.26 7.44
N TYR A 81 35.02 -17.11 8.06
CA TYR A 81 34.36 -16.00 7.37
C TYR A 81 35.24 -15.36 6.29
N LEU A 82 36.53 -15.17 6.59
CA LEU A 82 37.49 -14.64 5.61
C LEU A 82 37.72 -15.59 4.42
N THR A 83 37.61 -16.89 4.62
CA THR A 83 37.87 -17.90 3.57
C THR A 83 36.63 -18.29 2.78
N ARG A 84 35.42 -18.31 3.37
CA ARG A 84 34.20 -18.75 2.67
C ARG A 84 33.48 -17.69 1.85
N GLN A 85 33.45 -16.43 2.29
CA GLN A 85 32.43 -15.48 1.82
C GLN A 85 32.97 -14.26 1.06
N GLY A 86 34.24 -14.25 0.66
CA GLY A 86 34.83 -13.05 0.06
C GLY A 86 34.78 -11.87 1.03
N GLY A 87 34.98 -12.13 2.33
CA GLY A 87 34.80 -11.13 3.39
C GLY A 87 35.62 -9.85 3.17
N LYS A 88 36.79 -9.96 2.53
CA LYS A 88 37.60 -8.80 2.13
C LYS A 88 36.90 -7.94 1.07
N GLU A 89 36.33 -8.54 0.04
CA GLU A 89 35.59 -7.83 -1.01
C GLU A 89 34.31 -7.19 -0.47
N LEU A 90 33.61 -7.88 0.44
CA LEU A 90 32.44 -7.35 1.15
C LEU A 90 32.82 -6.10 1.95
N MET A 91 33.89 -6.17 2.76
CA MET A 91 34.39 -5.04 3.54
C MET A 91 34.78 -3.86 2.65
N GLU A 92 35.50 -4.11 1.56
CA GLU A 92 35.92 -3.06 0.61
C GLU A 92 34.72 -2.40 -0.06
N ARG A 93 33.71 -3.18 -0.45
CA ARG A 93 32.48 -2.68 -1.10
C ARG A 93 31.63 -1.86 -0.13
N VAL A 94 31.39 -2.36 1.07
CA VAL A 94 30.63 -1.63 2.10
C VAL A 94 31.38 -0.35 2.51
N ALA A 95 32.70 -0.41 2.67
CA ALA A 95 33.51 0.78 2.98
C ALA A 95 33.50 1.80 1.85
N ALA A 96 33.58 1.35 0.59
CA ALA A 96 33.50 2.23 -0.58
C ALA A 96 32.11 2.88 -0.71
N ASN A 97 31.04 2.12 -0.51
CA ASN A 97 29.67 2.64 -0.50
C ASN A 97 29.46 3.63 0.64
N ALA A 98 29.93 3.33 1.85
CA ALA A 98 29.86 4.23 2.99
C ALA A 98 30.64 5.54 2.74
N ALA A 99 31.86 5.44 2.20
CA ALA A 99 32.66 6.61 1.86
C ALA A 99 31.99 7.47 0.78
N ARG A 100 31.33 6.84 -0.20
CA ARG A 100 30.59 7.53 -1.26
C ARG A 100 29.35 8.25 -0.74
N ASP A 101 28.60 7.62 0.17
CA ASP A 101 27.31 8.14 0.62
C ASP A 101 27.42 9.14 1.78
N GLY A 102 28.42 8.99 2.65
CA GLY A 102 28.53 9.80 3.87
C GLY A 102 29.96 10.11 4.32
N GLY A 103 30.95 9.90 3.45
CA GLY A 103 32.35 10.21 3.71
C GLY A 103 32.94 9.43 4.89
N ASP A 104 33.97 10.01 5.51
CA ASP A 104 34.73 9.38 6.58
C ASP A 104 33.88 9.06 7.82
N GLN A 105 32.85 9.86 8.10
CA GLN A 105 31.97 9.63 9.26
C GLN A 105 31.12 8.37 9.08
N ALA A 106 30.59 8.13 7.88
CA ALA A 106 29.84 6.91 7.60
C ALA A 106 30.75 5.68 7.73
N VAL A 107 31.98 5.73 7.19
CA VAL A 107 32.95 4.64 7.33
C VAL A 107 33.27 4.34 8.80
N GLN A 108 33.46 5.36 9.63
CA GLN A 108 33.69 5.18 11.06
C GLN A 108 32.50 4.51 11.77
N LYS A 109 31.26 4.89 11.42
CA LYS A 109 30.05 4.23 11.95
C LYS A 109 29.95 2.78 11.51
N VAL A 110 30.23 2.47 10.24
CA VAL A 110 30.30 1.10 9.74
C VAL A 110 31.34 0.29 10.53
N ALA A 111 32.55 0.83 10.71
CA ALA A 111 33.60 0.17 11.49
C ALA A 111 33.17 -0.07 12.94
N ALA A 112 32.48 0.89 13.56
CA ALA A 112 31.96 0.76 14.91
C ALA A 112 30.87 -0.31 15.03
N LEU A 113 29.97 -0.41 14.04
CA LEU A 113 28.93 -1.44 14.00
C LEU A 113 29.52 -2.83 13.73
N ALA A 114 30.41 -2.96 12.74
CA ALA A 114 31.11 -4.21 12.45
C ALA A 114 31.98 -4.68 13.63
N GLY A 115 32.57 -3.76 14.39
CA GLY A 115 33.31 -4.08 15.60
C GLY A 115 32.45 -4.48 16.80
N LYS A 116 31.12 -4.26 16.76
CA LYS A 116 30.17 -4.60 17.84
C LYS A 116 29.31 -5.81 17.53
N TYR A 117 28.87 -5.94 16.28
CA TYR A 117 27.93 -6.97 15.81
C TYR A 117 28.56 -7.92 14.79
N GLY A 118 29.87 -7.77 14.54
CA GLY A 118 30.62 -8.68 13.70
C GLY A 118 30.25 -8.64 12.22
N PRO A 119 30.39 -9.78 11.51
CA PRO A 119 30.17 -9.84 10.06
C PRO A 119 28.72 -9.59 9.63
N ASP A 120 27.74 -9.86 10.49
CA ASP A 120 26.32 -9.66 10.18
C ASP A 120 26.01 -8.18 9.91
N ALA A 121 26.71 -7.25 10.56
CA ALA A 121 26.60 -5.83 10.28
C ALA A 121 27.07 -5.49 8.85
N LEU A 122 28.12 -6.13 8.36
CA LEU A 122 28.60 -5.89 7.01
C LEU A 122 27.64 -6.47 5.98
N ALA A 123 27.14 -7.69 6.21
CA ALA A 123 26.14 -8.31 5.34
C ALA A 123 24.84 -7.49 5.28
N ALA A 124 24.40 -6.96 6.44
CA ALA A 124 23.25 -6.06 6.52
C ALA A 124 23.43 -4.79 5.69
N LEU A 125 24.62 -4.20 5.73
CA LEU A 125 24.93 -2.98 4.98
C LEU A 125 25.20 -3.22 3.48
N ASP A 126 25.70 -4.40 3.11
CA ASP A 126 25.90 -4.79 1.70
C ASP A 126 24.57 -5.03 0.97
N ASN A 127 23.54 -5.48 1.70
CA ASN A 127 22.19 -5.65 1.16
C ASN A 127 21.53 -4.31 0.76
N ALA A 128 22.00 -3.18 1.29
CA ALA A 128 21.43 -1.87 1.02
C ALA A 128 22.10 -1.19 -0.19
N PRO A 129 21.33 -0.61 -1.13
CA PRO A 129 21.90 0.17 -2.23
C PRO A 129 22.55 1.48 -1.75
N SER A 130 22.14 2.01 -0.60
CA SER A 130 22.73 3.18 0.04
C SER A 130 22.89 2.97 1.54
N VAL A 131 24.11 3.17 2.05
CA VAL A 131 24.49 2.89 3.44
C VAL A 131 24.05 4.03 4.37
N GLY A 132 24.08 5.28 3.88
CA GLY A 132 23.79 6.48 4.67
C GLY A 132 22.41 6.45 5.36
N PRO A 133 21.30 6.24 4.63
CA PRO A 133 19.96 6.19 5.22
C PRO A 133 19.79 5.05 6.23
N ILE A 134 20.42 3.89 5.99
CA ILE A 134 20.38 2.75 6.90
C ILE A 134 21.10 3.07 8.21
N LEU A 135 22.30 3.67 8.14
CA LEU A 135 23.03 4.09 9.33
C LEU A 135 22.23 5.09 10.16
N LYS A 136 21.59 6.06 9.50
CA LYS A 136 20.72 7.02 10.18
C LYS A 136 19.52 6.34 10.84
N ALA A 137 18.88 5.40 10.13
CA ALA A 137 17.77 4.65 10.68
C ALA A 137 18.19 3.80 11.88
N LEU A 138 19.36 3.16 11.84
CA LEU A 138 19.92 2.38 12.96
C LEU A 138 20.29 3.26 14.16
N ASP A 139 20.76 4.49 13.93
CA ASP A 139 21.07 5.45 15.00
C ASP A 139 19.81 5.94 15.73
N ASP A 140 18.65 5.98 15.05
CA ASP A 140 17.36 6.35 15.63
C ASP A 140 16.73 5.20 16.45
N LEU A 141 17.24 3.97 16.33
CA LEU A 141 16.76 2.81 17.08
C LEU A 141 17.38 2.75 18.48
N PRO A 142 16.65 2.22 19.49
CA PRO A 142 17.22 2.02 20.81
C PRO A 142 18.29 0.90 20.76
N ALA A 143 19.35 1.05 21.56
CA ALA A 143 20.58 0.25 21.44
C ALA A 143 20.38 -1.26 21.65
N ASP A 144 19.33 -1.65 22.37
CA ASP A 144 18.89 -3.03 22.58
C ASP A 144 18.31 -3.68 21.32
N GLN A 145 17.73 -2.87 20.41
CA GLN A 145 17.08 -3.34 19.19
C GLN A 145 18.00 -3.37 17.96
N VAL A 146 19.12 -2.65 18.00
CA VAL A 146 20.05 -2.55 16.85
C VAL A 146 20.60 -3.91 16.43
N GLY A 147 20.92 -4.80 17.39
CA GLY A 147 21.40 -6.15 17.07
C GLY A 147 20.37 -6.99 16.33
N ALA A 148 19.12 -6.96 16.78
CA ALA A 148 18.01 -7.64 16.10
C ALA A 148 17.73 -7.04 14.70
N ALA A 149 17.86 -5.71 14.56
CA ALA A 149 17.69 -5.03 13.27
C ALA A 149 18.75 -5.47 12.27
N ILE A 150 20.01 -5.55 12.71
CA ILE A 150 21.14 -6.00 11.88
C ILE A 150 20.92 -7.44 11.44
N ALA A 151 20.53 -8.34 12.35
CA ALA A 151 20.25 -9.74 12.00
C ALA A 151 19.10 -9.88 10.99
N LYS A 152 18.12 -8.98 11.01
CA LYS A 152 17.04 -8.94 10.02
C LYS A 152 17.49 -8.37 8.68
N LEU A 153 18.29 -7.31 8.70
CA LEU A 153 18.87 -6.72 7.49
C LEU A 153 19.87 -7.66 6.81
N SER A 154 20.54 -8.54 7.55
CA SER A 154 21.46 -9.54 6.99
C SER A 154 20.76 -10.79 6.44
N ALA A 155 19.43 -10.90 6.57
CA ALA A 155 18.63 -12.08 6.16
C ALA A 155 18.42 -12.23 4.64
N GLY A 156 19.49 -12.07 3.86
CA GLY A 156 19.52 -12.27 2.41
C GLY A 156 18.47 -11.44 1.66
N ALA A 157 17.68 -12.09 0.80
CA ALA A 157 16.66 -11.42 -0.03
C ALA A 157 15.64 -10.62 0.79
N THR A 158 15.18 -11.16 1.92
CA THR A 158 14.23 -10.45 2.81
C THR A 158 14.88 -9.25 3.49
N GLY A 159 16.17 -9.35 3.84
CA GLY A 159 16.95 -8.25 4.39
C GLY A 159 17.17 -7.11 3.39
N ARG A 160 17.31 -7.44 2.11
CA ARG A 160 17.38 -6.47 1.01
C ARG A 160 16.06 -5.72 0.82
N GLU A 161 14.93 -6.42 0.81
CA GLU A 161 13.62 -5.76 0.76
C GLU A 161 13.40 -4.85 1.98
N LEU A 162 13.84 -5.28 3.16
CA LEU A 162 13.80 -4.46 4.38
C LEU A 162 14.71 -3.23 4.28
N ALA A 163 15.90 -3.37 3.70
CA ALA A 163 16.81 -2.25 3.46
C ALA A 163 16.19 -1.22 2.51
N ASP A 164 15.57 -1.67 1.41
CA ASP A 164 14.88 -0.78 0.47
C ASP A 164 13.70 -0.05 1.14
N ALA A 165 12.90 -0.75 1.95
CA ALA A 165 11.82 -0.13 2.73
C ALA A 165 12.37 0.86 3.77
N THR A 166 13.51 0.57 4.40
CA THR A 166 14.16 1.45 5.37
C THR A 166 14.73 2.71 4.70
N ILE A 167 15.21 2.61 3.47
CA ILE A 167 15.65 3.79 2.70
C ILE A 167 14.47 4.71 2.39
N GLN A 168 13.30 4.15 2.08
CA GLN A 168 12.10 4.92 1.73
C GLN A 168 11.38 5.50 2.96
N PHE A 169 11.25 4.73 4.04
CA PHE A 169 10.39 5.06 5.20
C PHE A 169 11.18 5.26 6.52
N GLY A 170 12.50 5.10 6.49
CA GLY A 170 13.38 5.32 7.64
C GLY A 170 13.27 4.27 8.75
N SER A 171 13.57 4.69 9.98
CA SER A 171 13.55 3.84 11.19
C SER A 171 12.19 3.22 11.50
N LYS A 172 11.10 3.85 11.04
CA LYS A 172 9.74 3.31 11.19
C LYS A 172 9.59 1.94 10.53
N ALA A 173 10.20 1.73 9.36
CA ALA A 173 10.18 0.43 8.70
C ALA A 173 10.85 -0.65 9.54
N LEU A 174 12.06 -0.38 10.05
CA LEU A 174 12.79 -1.29 10.92
C LEU A 174 12.02 -1.60 12.20
N THR A 175 11.51 -0.59 12.90
CA THR A 175 10.74 -0.79 14.14
C THR A 175 9.48 -1.63 13.91
N SER A 176 8.79 -1.43 12.77
CA SER A 176 7.61 -2.21 12.41
C SER A 176 7.94 -3.69 12.17
N GLU A 177 9.07 -3.97 11.50
CA GLU A 177 9.53 -5.33 11.21
C GLU A 177 10.07 -6.02 12.47
N LEU A 178 10.74 -5.30 13.35
CA LEU A 178 11.19 -5.81 14.65
C LEU A 178 10.01 -6.20 15.54
N LYS A 179 8.97 -5.37 15.55
CA LYS A 179 7.77 -5.63 16.34
C LYS A 179 6.95 -6.78 15.77
N HIS A 180 6.84 -6.86 14.45
CA HIS A 180 6.05 -7.87 13.75
C HIS A 180 6.85 -8.53 12.61
N PRO A 181 7.74 -9.49 12.93
CA PRO A 181 8.61 -10.13 11.93
C PRO A 181 7.85 -10.72 10.75
N GLY A 182 8.23 -10.33 9.53
CA GLY A 182 7.64 -10.74 8.25
C GLY A 182 6.35 -10.01 7.88
N VAL A 183 5.68 -9.38 8.84
CA VAL A 183 4.38 -8.73 8.66
C VAL A 183 4.53 -7.22 8.58
N GLY A 184 5.43 -6.65 9.39
CA GLY A 184 5.76 -5.22 9.40
C GLY A 184 6.21 -4.76 8.01
N LEU A 185 7.17 -5.47 7.41
CA LEU A 185 7.64 -5.16 6.05
C LEU A 185 6.52 -5.20 5.00
N VAL A 186 5.61 -6.18 5.09
CA VAL A 186 4.46 -6.28 4.15
C VAL A 186 3.55 -5.06 4.28
N MET A 187 3.25 -4.63 5.51
CA MET A 187 2.42 -3.44 5.75
C MET A 187 3.10 -2.18 5.24
N VAL A 188 4.39 -2.00 5.49
CA VAL A 188 5.16 -0.83 5.03
C VAL A 188 5.24 -0.80 3.51
N ARG A 189 5.47 -1.95 2.86
CA ARG A 189 5.56 -2.02 1.39
C ARG A 189 4.23 -1.67 0.71
N SER A 190 3.11 -2.12 1.28
CA SER A 190 1.79 -1.90 0.69
C SER A 190 1.18 -0.54 1.04
N LEU A 191 1.37 -0.06 2.27
CA LEU A 191 0.69 1.12 2.80
C LEU A 191 1.63 2.31 3.09
N GLY A 192 2.95 2.12 2.93
CA GLY A 192 3.96 3.15 3.18
C GLY A 192 4.11 3.53 4.65
N ASP A 193 4.31 4.82 4.90
CA ASP A 193 4.45 5.39 6.26
C ASP A 193 3.25 5.06 7.16
N ASP A 194 2.05 5.03 6.59
CA ASP A 194 0.82 4.70 7.32
C ASP A 194 0.80 3.24 7.77
N GLY A 195 1.38 2.35 6.97
CA GLY A 195 1.56 0.95 7.34
C GLY A 195 2.52 0.78 8.52
N ALA A 196 3.63 1.53 8.50
CA ALA A 196 4.60 1.53 9.61
C ALA A 196 3.97 2.06 10.91
N GLU A 197 3.23 3.18 10.81
CA GLU A 197 2.53 3.77 11.95
C GLU A 197 1.48 2.81 12.51
N LEU A 198 0.66 2.20 11.65
CA LEU A 198 -0.35 1.25 12.08
C LEU A 198 0.28 0.05 12.78
N ALA A 199 1.30 -0.58 12.18
CA ALA A 199 2.02 -1.71 12.78
C ALA A 199 2.56 -1.38 14.18
N SER A 200 3.03 -0.15 14.40
CA SER A 200 3.51 0.29 15.73
C SER A 200 2.42 0.28 16.82
N ARG A 201 1.13 0.31 16.45
CA ARG A 201 -0.01 0.32 17.40
C ARG A 201 -0.72 -1.01 17.55
N MET A 202 -0.59 -1.91 16.58
CA MET A 202 -1.28 -3.21 16.60
C MET A 202 -0.59 -4.23 17.50
N ASN A 203 -1.33 -5.25 17.95
CA ASN A 203 -0.73 -6.50 18.39
C ASN A 203 -0.42 -7.40 17.19
N SER A 204 0.29 -8.51 17.40
CA SER A 204 0.73 -9.38 16.30
C SER A 204 -0.42 -10.01 15.52
N ASP A 205 -1.48 -10.44 16.20
CA ASP A 205 -2.65 -11.06 15.53
C ASP A 205 -3.40 -10.04 14.65
N GLN A 206 -3.55 -8.81 15.15
CA GLN A 206 -4.13 -7.70 14.42
C GLN A 206 -3.28 -7.32 13.20
N ALA A 207 -1.96 -7.24 13.37
CA ALA A 207 -1.04 -6.94 12.27
C ALA A 207 -1.12 -8.02 11.18
N ILE A 208 -1.17 -9.31 11.56
CA ILE A 208 -1.33 -10.43 10.62
C ILE A 208 -2.65 -10.33 9.87
N ALA A 209 -3.76 -10.05 10.57
CA ALA A 209 -5.08 -9.94 9.97
C ALA A 209 -5.12 -8.79 8.94
N VAL A 210 -4.52 -7.64 9.26
CA VAL A 210 -4.45 -6.49 8.35
C VAL A 210 -3.51 -6.75 7.18
N ALA A 211 -2.32 -7.31 7.42
CA ALA A 211 -1.33 -7.56 6.38
C ALA A 211 -1.85 -8.49 5.28
N ARG A 212 -2.71 -9.46 5.60
CA ARG A 212 -3.40 -10.31 4.62
C ARG A 212 -4.22 -9.52 3.60
N HIS A 213 -4.67 -8.31 3.96
CA HIS A 213 -5.48 -7.44 3.11
C HIS A 213 -4.77 -6.12 2.77
N ALA A 214 -3.49 -5.96 3.12
CA ALA A 214 -2.76 -4.70 2.93
C ALA A 214 -2.62 -4.34 1.43
N GLU A 215 -2.45 -5.34 0.57
CA GLU A 215 -2.36 -5.10 -0.87
C GLU A 215 -3.71 -4.68 -1.48
N ASP A 216 -4.82 -5.22 -0.98
CA ASP A 216 -6.16 -4.82 -1.40
C ASP A 216 -6.47 -3.38 -0.96
N LEU A 217 -6.05 -3.02 0.27
CA LEU A 217 -6.09 -1.65 0.77
C LEU A 217 -5.26 -0.69 -0.09
N ALA A 218 -4.08 -1.13 -0.55
CA ALA A 218 -3.20 -0.31 -1.40
C ALA A 218 -3.81 -0.02 -2.78
N LYS A 219 -4.67 -0.91 -3.29
CA LYS A 219 -5.37 -0.78 -4.58
C LYS A 219 -6.55 0.20 -4.53
N LEU A 220 -6.99 0.60 -3.34
CA LEU A 220 -8.07 1.57 -3.18
C LEU A 220 -7.67 2.96 -3.69
N PRO A 221 -8.63 3.78 -4.18
CA PRO A 221 -8.39 5.20 -4.42
C PRO A 221 -7.86 5.88 -3.14
N PRO A 222 -6.89 6.82 -3.24
CA PRO A 222 -6.21 7.41 -2.08
C PRO A 222 -7.19 7.91 -0.99
N THR A 223 -8.23 8.65 -1.39
CA THR A 223 -9.24 9.17 -0.44
C THR A 223 -9.97 8.07 0.33
N GLN A 224 -10.26 6.93 -0.29
CA GLN A 224 -10.93 5.81 0.37
C GLN A 224 -9.97 5.06 1.28
N ARG A 225 -8.75 4.82 0.81
CA ARG A 225 -7.68 4.22 1.61
C ARG A 225 -7.44 5.04 2.87
N ASP A 226 -7.23 6.35 2.73
CA ASP A 226 -6.93 7.25 3.85
C ASP A 226 -8.08 7.27 4.87
N GLY A 227 -9.34 7.21 4.40
CA GLY A 227 -10.51 7.06 5.27
C GLY A 227 -10.50 5.75 6.07
N VAL A 228 -10.19 4.62 5.42
CA VAL A 228 -10.11 3.32 6.11
C VAL A 228 -8.96 3.32 7.12
N LEU A 229 -7.79 3.84 6.73
CA LEU A 229 -6.63 3.95 7.60
C LEU A 229 -6.91 4.86 8.80
N ALA A 230 -7.65 5.97 8.62
CA ALA A 230 -8.07 6.84 9.72
C ALA A 230 -8.93 6.09 10.74
N VAL A 231 -9.91 5.30 10.28
CA VAL A 231 -10.73 4.46 11.16
C VAL A 231 -9.89 3.39 11.86
N MET A 232 -8.94 2.77 11.16
CA MET A 232 -8.03 1.79 11.76
C MET A 232 -7.14 2.41 12.83
N ARG A 233 -6.66 3.65 12.64
CA ARG A 233 -5.88 4.38 13.64
C ARG A 233 -6.70 4.71 14.89
N GLN A 234 -8.00 4.92 14.74
CA GLN A 234 -8.90 5.25 15.83
C GLN A 234 -9.40 4.01 16.59
N ASP A 235 -9.75 2.94 15.87
CA ASP A 235 -10.31 1.72 16.45
C ASP A 235 -9.85 0.45 15.70
N THR A 236 -8.57 0.11 15.91
CA THR A 236 -7.94 -1.07 15.31
C THR A 236 -8.70 -2.35 15.68
N THR A 237 -9.09 -2.50 16.94
CA THR A 237 -9.73 -3.72 17.45
C THR A 237 -11.07 -3.98 16.75
N ARG A 238 -11.95 -2.97 16.67
CA ARG A 238 -13.23 -3.14 15.99
C ARG A 238 -13.05 -3.41 14.50
N MET A 239 -12.11 -2.74 13.83
CA MET A 239 -11.85 -2.98 12.42
C MET A 239 -11.37 -4.42 12.19
N VAL A 240 -10.40 -4.91 12.98
CA VAL A 240 -9.90 -6.29 12.83
C VAL A 240 -11.01 -7.33 13.08
N GLN A 241 -11.86 -7.12 14.08
CA GLN A 241 -13.03 -7.98 14.31
C GLN A 241 -14.03 -7.94 13.15
N PHE A 242 -14.21 -6.78 12.53
CA PHE A 242 -15.02 -6.66 11.32
C PHE A 242 -14.39 -7.43 10.14
N LEU A 243 -13.08 -7.28 9.92
CA LEU A 243 -12.35 -8.00 8.87
C LEU A 243 -12.46 -9.53 9.07
N GLY A 244 -12.29 -10.01 10.30
CA GLY A 244 -12.46 -11.43 10.64
C GLY A 244 -13.85 -11.96 10.30
N ARG A 245 -14.90 -11.30 10.82
CA ARG A 245 -16.29 -11.69 10.55
C ARG A 245 -16.66 -11.63 9.07
N PHE A 246 -16.15 -10.63 8.35
CA PHE A 246 -16.40 -10.53 6.92
C PHE A 246 -15.73 -11.67 6.14
N ALA A 247 -14.46 -11.97 6.45
CA ALA A 247 -13.72 -13.04 5.80
C ALA A 247 -14.38 -14.41 6.03
N GLU A 248 -14.89 -14.65 7.24
CA GLU A 248 -15.67 -15.85 7.57
C GLU A 248 -16.98 -15.94 6.76
N ALA A 249 -17.71 -14.82 6.65
CA ALA A 249 -18.98 -14.77 5.91
C ALA A 249 -18.81 -14.80 4.38
N ASN A 250 -17.63 -14.42 3.87
CA ASN A 250 -17.36 -14.24 2.45
C ASN A 250 -15.98 -14.80 2.05
N PRO A 251 -15.75 -16.12 2.15
CA PRO A 251 -14.48 -16.71 1.77
C PRO A 251 -14.17 -16.41 0.29
N GLY A 252 -12.98 -15.87 0.03
CA GLY A 252 -12.48 -15.58 -1.32
C GLY A 252 -12.93 -14.25 -1.94
N LYS A 253 -13.73 -13.42 -1.26
CA LYS A 253 -14.07 -12.07 -1.74
C LYS A 253 -13.14 -11.02 -1.15
N SER A 254 -12.71 -10.05 -1.96
CA SER A 254 -11.91 -8.91 -1.49
C SER A 254 -12.79 -7.96 -0.67
N LEU A 255 -12.33 -7.64 0.55
CA LEU A 255 -13.00 -6.79 1.53
C LEU A 255 -13.13 -5.34 1.07
N PHE A 256 -12.12 -4.88 0.35
CA PHE A 256 -11.93 -3.48 0.01
C PHE A 256 -12.27 -3.21 -1.45
N THR A 257 -13.49 -3.57 -1.84
CA THR A 257 -14.06 -2.98 -3.07
C THR A 257 -14.51 -1.56 -2.79
N VAL A 258 -14.49 -0.72 -3.83
CA VAL A 258 -14.94 0.69 -3.74
C VAL A 258 -16.34 0.79 -3.10
N ALA A 259 -17.26 -0.10 -3.47
CA ALA A 259 -18.61 -0.11 -2.92
C ALA A 259 -18.64 -0.40 -1.41
N THR A 260 -17.96 -1.46 -0.95
CA THR A 260 -17.91 -1.79 0.49
C THR A 260 -17.25 -0.67 1.29
N THR A 261 -16.19 -0.07 0.76
CA THR A 261 -15.45 1.00 1.45
C THR A 261 -16.30 2.25 1.63
N THR A 262 -17.07 2.66 0.61
CA THR A 262 -17.99 3.82 0.75
C THR A 262 -19.04 3.61 1.83
N VAL A 263 -19.55 2.38 1.98
CA VAL A 263 -20.54 2.03 3.00
C VAL A 263 -19.92 2.10 4.40
N ILE A 264 -18.70 1.56 4.58
CA ILE A 264 -17.94 1.65 5.85
C ILE A 264 -17.67 3.11 6.23
N LEU A 265 -17.23 3.93 5.27
CA LEU A 265 -16.87 5.33 5.52
C LEU A 265 -18.08 6.24 5.77
N ALA A 266 -19.22 5.96 5.15
CA ALA A 266 -20.42 6.77 5.33
C ALA A 266 -21.05 6.59 6.72
N GLN A 267 -20.87 5.43 7.37
CA GLN A 267 -21.49 5.09 8.65
C GLN A 267 -20.59 4.21 9.54
N PRO A 268 -19.41 4.69 9.96
CA PRO A 268 -18.45 3.88 10.72
C PRO A 268 -19.06 3.34 12.02
N ASP A 269 -19.74 4.19 12.79
CA ASP A 269 -20.35 3.80 14.07
C ASP A 269 -21.50 2.80 13.90
N ARG A 270 -22.26 2.95 12.81
CA ARG A 270 -23.42 2.10 12.54
C ARG A 270 -22.99 0.72 12.02
N ILE A 271 -21.86 0.62 11.31
CA ILE A 271 -21.39 -0.63 10.66
C ILE A 271 -20.43 -1.41 11.54
N LEU A 272 -19.50 -0.72 12.19
CA LEU A 272 -18.53 -1.35 13.09
C LEU A 272 -19.16 -1.71 14.44
N GLY A 273 -20.29 -1.08 14.78
CA GLY A 273 -21.02 -1.29 16.03
C GLY A 273 -20.47 -0.38 17.11
N GLY A 274 -21.25 0.65 17.44
CA GLY A 274 -21.01 1.51 18.60
C GLY A 274 -21.90 1.10 19.77
N ASP A 275 -21.41 1.36 20.98
CA ASP A 275 -22.21 1.34 22.19
C ASP A 275 -23.10 2.60 22.19
N GLU A 276 -24.37 2.40 21.88
CA GLU A 276 -25.37 3.44 22.04
C GLU A 276 -25.84 3.38 23.50
N ILE A 277 -25.59 4.46 24.26
CA ILE A 277 -26.20 4.62 25.58
C ILE A 277 -27.66 4.92 25.33
N ILE A 278 -28.49 3.88 25.47
CA ILE A 278 -29.94 4.04 25.46
C ILE A 278 -30.32 4.25 26.92
N PHE A 279 -31.11 5.28 27.21
CA PHE A 279 -31.69 5.44 28.54
C PHE A 279 -32.93 4.54 28.63
N ASP A 280 -33.02 3.71 29.67
CA ASP A 280 -34.26 2.97 29.94
C ASP A 280 -35.42 3.93 30.31
N ALA A 281 -36.61 3.37 30.48
CA ALA A 281 -37.78 4.14 30.88
C ALA A 281 -37.64 4.85 32.24
N ASP A 282 -36.67 4.43 33.06
CA ASP A 282 -36.34 4.97 34.38
C ASP A 282 -35.16 5.97 34.33
N GLY A 283 -34.65 6.29 33.13
CA GLY A 283 -33.55 7.23 32.93
C GLY A 283 -32.16 6.68 33.24
N ASN A 284 -32.02 5.36 33.42
CA ASN A 284 -30.71 4.75 33.67
C ASN A 284 -30.00 4.46 32.34
N PRO A 285 -28.70 4.80 32.22
CA PRO A 285 -27.93 4.48 31.02
C PRO A 285 -27.69 2.97 30.96
N ILE A 286 -28.38 2.28 30.05
CA ILE A 286 -28.08 0.89 29.70
C ILE A 286 -27.21 0.87 28.45
N VAL A 287 -26.00 0.35 28.59
CA VAL A 287 -25.08 0.13 27.48
C VAL A 287 -25.56 -1.11 26.72
N VAL A 288 -26.31 -0.90 25.64
CA VAL A 288 -26.73 -1.99 24.75
C VAL A 288 -25.73 -2.05 23.60
N SER A 289 -24.76 -2.96 23.68
CA SER A 289 -23.83 -3.22 22.57
C SER A 289 -24.59 -3.81 21.39
N LYS A 290 -25.09 -2.94 20.51
CA LYS A 290 -25.70 -3.38 19.25
C LYS A 290 -24.58 -3.85 18.33
N SER A 291 -24.65 -5.13 17.93
CA SER A 291 -23.85 -5.65 16.82
C SER A 291 -24.08 -4.74 15.61
N GLY A 292 -23.02 -4.12 15.09
CA GLY A 292 -23.13 -3.18 13.96
C GLY A 292 -23.90 -3.76 12.77
N LEU A 293 -24.42 -2.88 11.91
CA LEU A 293 -25.23 -3.23 10.75
C LEU A 293 -24.59 -4.33 9.91
N ALA A 294 -23.27 -4.40 9.76
CA ALA A 294 -22.64 -5.52 9.05
C ALA A 294 -22.97 -6.89 9.67
N GLY A 295 -22.95 -7.02 10.99
CA GLY A 295 -23.34 -8.25 11.68
C GLY A 295 -24.83 -8.55 11.54
N ARG A 296 -25.69 -7.52 11.52
CA ARG A 296 -27.14 -7.66 11.41
C ARG A 296 -27.63 -7.86 9.97
N THR A 297 -27.02 -7.22 8.97
CA THR A 297 -27.35 -7.38 7.55
C THR A 297 -26.68 -8.60 6.92
N LEU A 298 -25.63 -9.17 7.50
CA LEU A 298 -25.08 -10.47 7.07
C LEU A 298 -25.93 -11.62 7.62
N ALA A 299 -26.38 -11.55 8.88
CA ALA A 299 -27.31 -12.54 9.45
C ALA A 299 -28.74 -12.42 8.90
N ALA A 300 -29.22 -11.19 8.66
CA ALA A 300 -30.52 -10.94 8.03
C ALA A 300 -30.45 -10.94 6.49
N GLY A 301 -29.28 -10.86 5.86
CA GLY A 301 -29.16 -10.85 4.39
C GLY A 301 -29.53 -12.19 3.75
N GLY A 302 -29.40 -13.30 4.48
CA GLY A 302 -29.86 -14.62 4.04
C GLY A 302 -31.38 -14.80 4.09
N SER A 303 -32.08 -14.06 4.95
CA SER A 303 -33.53 -14.25 5.21
C SER A 303 -34.40 -13.04 4.84
N ALA A 304 -33.86 -11.82 4.87
CA ALA A 304 -34.56 -10.58 4.52
C ALA A 304 -34.43 -10.20 3.04
N VAL A 305 -33.40 -10.69 2.32
CA VAL A 305 -33.34 -10.52 0.85
C VAL A 305 -34.47 -11.32 0.19
N ALA A 306 -34.93 -12.42 0.78
CA ALA A 306 -36.13 -13.12 0.29
C ALA A 306 -37.38 -12.22 0.37
N HIS A 307 -37.59 -11.51 1.49
CA HIS A 307 -38.81 -10.71 1.67
C HIS A 307 -38.78 -9.32 1.01
N VAL A 308 -37.64 -8.65 0.92
CA VAL A 308 -37.54 -7.34 0.24
C VAL A 308 -37.45 -7.50 -1.28
N SER A 309 -36.83 -8.59 -1.78
CA SER A 309 -36.80 -8.92 -3.21
C SER A 309 -38.20 -9.29 -3.74
N GLU A 310 -38.98 -10.10 -3.02
CA GLU A 310 -40.32 -10.49 -3.48
C GLU A 310 -41.32 -9.35 -3.50
N SER A 311 -41.23 -8.38 -2.57
CA SER A 311 -42.23 -7.30 -2.49
C SER A 311 -41.90 -6.07 -3.34
N TYR A 312 -40.62 -5.73 -3.55
CA TYR A 312 -40.25 -4.50 -4.27
C TYR A 312 -39.69 -4.74 -5.69
N ILE A 313 -38.91 -5.80 -5.91
CA ILE A 313 -38.28 -6.04 -7.23
C ILE A 313 -39.28 -6.67 -8.19
N ARG A 314 -40.17 -7.54 -7.70
CA ARG A 314 -41.19 -8.21 -8.51
C ARG A 314 -42.17 -7.26 -9.21
N PRO A 315 -42.80 -6.27 -8.55
CA PRO A 315 -43.69 -5.35 -9.25
C PRO A 315 -42.93 -4.48 -10.26
N LEU A 316 -41.71 -4.04 -9.93
CA LEU A 316 -40.91 -3.19 -10.81
C LEU A 316 -40.48 -3.95 -12.08
N TYR A 317 -40.06 -5.21 -11.93
CA TYR A 317 -39.76 -6.09 -13.06
C TYR A 317 -41.00 -6.39 -13.93
N LEU A 318 -42.16 -6.65 -13.32
CA LEU A 318 -43.40 -6.86 -14.05
C LEU A 318 -43.85 -5.61 -14.82
N THR A 319 -43.69 -4.41 -14.23
CA THR A 319 -43.99 -3.15 -14.94
C THR A 319 -43.04 -2.91 -16.11
N ALA A 320 -41.75 -3.17 -15.94
CA ALA A 320 -40.78 -3.08 -17.03
C ALA A 320 -41.10 -4.08 -18.15
N LEU A 321 -41.41 -5.32 -17.80
CA LEU A 321 -41.74 -6.37 -18.77
C LEU A 321 -43.02 -6.03 -19.55
N ALA A 322 -44.06 -5.52 -18.88
CA ALA A 322 -45.28 -5.04 -19.53
C ALA A 322 -45.02 -3.85 -20.47
N PHE A 323 -44.10 -2.95 -20.11
CA PHE A 323 -43.71 -1.84 -20.97
C PHE A 323 -42.98 -2.31 -22.23
N PHE A 324 -42.04 -3.25 -22.09
CA PHE A 324 -41.31 -3.80 -23.24
C PHE A 324 -42.21 -4.62 -24.18
N THR A 325 -43.15 -5.41 -23.64
CA THR A 325 -44.07 -6.20 -24.47
C THR A 325 -45.03 -5.31 -25.25
N THR A 326 -45.60 -4.28 -24.62
CA THR A 326 -46.48 -3.32 -25.32
C THR A 326 -45.74 -2.55 -26.40
N PHE A 327 -44.52 -2.11 -26.13
CA PHE A 327 -43.67 -1.45 -27.13
C PHE A 327 -43.34 -2.38 -28.31
N ALA A 328 -42.98 -3.63 -28.05
CA ALA A 328 -42.65 -4.60 -29.10
C ALA A 328 -43.86 -4.90 -30.00
N VAL A 329 -45.06 -5.03 -29.44
CA VAL A 329 -46.31 -5.25 -30.21
C VAL A 329 -46.62 -4.05 -31.10
N LEU A 330 -46.52 -2.83 -30.56
CA LEU A 330 -46.73 -1.60 -31.33
C LEU A 330 -45.74 -1.48 -32.48
N TRP A 331 -44.46 -1.75 -32.21
CA TRP A 331 -43.41 -1.69 -33.22
C TRP A 331 -43.62 -2.74 -34.33
N ALA A 332 -43.96 -3.98 -33.96
CA ALA A 332 -44.26 -5.04 -34.92
C ALA A 332 -45.49 -4.69 -35.80
N GLY A 333 -46.55 -4.14 -35.20
CA GLY A 333 -47.74 -3.70 -35.93
C GLY A 333 -47.42 -2.58 -36.94
N LEU A 334 -46.59 -1.62 -36.54
CA LEU A 334 -46.16 -0.52 -37.41
C LEU A 334 -45.32 -1.03 -38.59
N LYS A 335 -44.45 -2.02 -38.34
CA LYS A 335 -43.66 -2.68 -39.40
C LYS A 335 -44.53 -3.47 -40.37
N LEU A 336 -45.51 -4.23 -39.86
CA LEU A 336 -46.43 -5.00 -40.71
C LEU A 336 -47.26 -4.09 -41.61
N TRP A 337 -47.72 -2.95 -41.07
CA TRP A 337 -48.45 -1.95 -41.83
C TRP A 337 -47.62 -1.30 -42.94
N GLN A 338 -46.34 -1.00 -42.68
CA GLN A 338 -45.44 -0.48 -43.70
C GLN A 338 -45.26 -1.46 -44.86
N ILE A 339 -45.07 -2.75 -44.57
CA ILE A 339 -44.94 -3.79 -45.59
C ILE A 339 -46.20 -3.87 -46.47
N HIS A 340 -47.39 -3.82 -45.86
CA HIS A 340 -48.66 -3.87 -46.58
C HIS A 340 -48.91 -2.65 -47.48
N ARG A 341 -48.33 -1.48 -47.15
CA ARG A 341 -48.39 -0.29 -48.01
C ARG A 341 -47.42 -0.32 -49.18
N THR A 342 -46.31 -1.05 -49.06
CA THR A 342 -45.27 -1.11 -50.10
C THR A 342 -45.50 -2.17 -51.17
N VAL A 343 -46.55 -2.99 -51.07
CA VAL A 343 -46.94 -3.91 -52.15
C VAL A 343 -47.80 -3.13 -53.16
N PRO A 344 -47.27 -2.79 -54.35
CA PRO A 344 -48.10 -2.21 -55.40
C PRO A 344 -49.14 -3.25 -55.84
N LYS A 345 -50.39 -2.81 -55.98
CA LYS A 345 -51.47 -3.61 -56.56
C LYS A 345 -51.19 -3.95 -58.02
#